data_AF-A0ABD2D4A6-F1
#
_entry.id   AF-A0ABD2D4A6-F1
#
_cell.length_a   1.000
_cell.length_b   1.000
_cell.length_c   1.000
_cell.angle_alpha   90.00
_cell.angle_beta   90.00
_cell.angle_gamma   90.00
#
_symmetry.space_group_name_H-M   'P 1'
#
loop_
_entity.id
_entity.type
_entity.pdbx_description
1 polymer ?
#
loop_
_entity_poly.entity_id
_entity_poly.type
_entity_poly.pdbx_seq_one_letter_code
_entity_poly.pdbx_strand_id
1 'polypeptide(L)'
;MTTTIRQFTSSSSIKGSSGLGGGSSRTSCRLSGGLGAGSCRLGSASGLGSALGGSSYSSCYSFGSGGGYGSSFGGADGLLAGNEKATMQNLNDRLASYLDKVRALEEANTELEVKIRDWYQKQAPGPARDYSPYFKTIEDLQNKILTASVDNANVVLQIDNARLAADDFRTKFETEQALRLSVEADINGLRRVLDELTLARADLEMQIENLKEELLYLRKNHEEEMNALRGQVGGEINVEMDAAPGVDLSRILSEMRDQYEKMAEKNRKDAEDWFFSKTEELNREVATNSELVQSGKSEISELRRTMQALEIELQSQLSMKASLEGSLAETENRYCVQLSQIQGLIGSVEEQLAQLRCEMEQQNQEYKILLDVKTRLEQEIATYRRLLEGEDAHLTQYKPKEPVTTRQVRTIVEEVQDGRVISSREEVHQTPR
;
A
#
# COMPACT_ATOMS: atom_id res chain seq x y z
N MET A 1 -17.71 46.12 -28.35
CA MET A 1 -17.57 45.91 -29.81
C MET A 1 -16.76 44.64 -30.03
N THR A 2 -17.02 43.97 -31.15
CA THR A 2 -16.22 42.89 -31.79
C THR A 2 -14.70 43.21 -31.71
N THR A 3 -13.76 42.26 -31.61
CA THR A 3 -13.51 41.21 -32.61
C THR A 3 -12.61 40.07 -32.07
N THR A 4 -12.91 38.84 -32.47
CA THR A 4 -12.04 37.65 -32.31
C THR A 4 -11.04 37.55 -33.47
N ILE A 5 -9.76 37.27 -33.20
CA ILE A 5 -8.86 36.69 -34.21
C ILE A 5 -8.15 35.46 -33.62
N ARG A 6 -8.20 34.35 -34.36
CA ARG A 6 -7.51 33.09 -34.06
C ARG A 6 -6.18 33.06 -34.81
N GLN A 7 -5.18 32.37 -34.26
CA GLN A 7 -4.09 31.79 -35.04
C GLN A 7 -3.89 30.32 -34.64
N PHE A 8 -3.65 29.48 -35.64
CA PHE A 8 -3.30 28.06 -35.50
C PHE A 8 -1.86 27.86 -35.97
N THR A 9 -1.11 26.99 -35.31
CA THR A 9 0.03 26.31 -35.95
C THR A 9 0.28 24.92 -35.33
N SER A 10 0.02 23.90 -36.15
CA SER A 10 0.74 22.61 -36.16
C SER A 10 2.18 22.83 -36.70
N SER A 11 3.18 21.94 -36.59
CA SER A 11 3.32 20.63 -35.96
C SER A 11 4.81 20.23 -35.94
N SER A 12 5.17 19.27 -35.07
CA SER A 12 6.16 18.20 -35.30
C SER A 12 7.64 18.51 -35.65
N SER A 13 8.51 17.99 -34.79
CA SER A 13 9.66 17.10 -35.12
C SER A 13 11.09 17.62 -35.31
N ILE A 14 11.96 16.99 -34.49
CA ILE A 14 13.21 16.29 -34.84
C ILE A 14 14.60 16.90 -34.50
N LYS A 15 15.41 16.03 -33.85
CA LYS A 15 16.89 15.97 -33.69
C LYS A 15 17.65 17.17 -33.09
N GLY A 16 18.64 16.81 -32.25
CA GLY A 16 19.96 17.45 -32.36
C GLY A 16 20.83 17.59 -31.10
N SER A 17 21.33 16.48 -30.56
CA SER A 17 22.65 16.31 -29.91
C SER A 17 23.36 17.44 -29.11
N SER A 18 23.92 16.99 -27.97
CA SER A 18 25.24 17.36 -27.39
C SER A 18 25.47 18.76 -26.79
N GLY A 19 26.00 18.78 -25.56
CA GLY A 19 26.55 19.98 -24.92
C GLY A 19 26.88 19.76 -23.44
N LEU A 20 28.15 19.45 -23.14
CA LEU A 20 28.65 19.20 -21.77
C LEU A 20 28.48 20.41 -20.82
N GLY A 21 28.34 20.12 -19.52
CA GLY A 21 28.43 21.12 -18.45
C GLY A 21 28.54 20.49 -17.06
N GLY A 22 29.73 20.06 -16.66
CA GLY A 22 29.97 19.49 -15.32
C GLY A 22 30.31 20.55 -14.26
N GLY A 23 29.98 20.28 -13.00
CA GLY A 23 30.34 21.13 -11.86
C GLY A 23 30.15 20.42 -10.53
N SER A 24 31.24 20.00 -9.89
CA SER A 24 31.25 19.26 -8.62
C SER A 24 31.70 20.13 -7.43
N SER A 25 31.12 19.89 -6.25
CA SER A 25 31.69 20.09 -4.89
C SER A 25 30.72 19.42 -3.88
N ARG A 26 31.09 18.52 -2.94
CA ARG A 26 32.02 18.65 -1.78
C ARG A 26 31.61 19.85 -0.89
N THR A 27 31.45 19.84 0.44
CA THR A 27 31.59 18.88 1.57
C THR A 27 30.82 19.53 2.77
N SER A 28 30.62 18.98 3.99
CA SER A 28 31.04 17.78 4.74
C SER A 28 30.08 17.55 5.95
N CYS A 29 30.24 16.44 6.69
CA CYS A 29 29.49 16.11 7.91
C CYS A 29 29.82 16.96 9.17
N ARG A 30 28.86 17.11 10.10
CA ARG A 30 28.98 16.83 11.57
C ARG A 30 27.68 17.08 12.36
N LEU A 31 27.64 16.48 13.56
CA LEU A 31 26.56 16.44 14.58
C LEU A 31 26.15 17.86 15.06
N SER A 32 24.99 18.13 15.68
CA SER A 32 24.36 17.41 16.81
C SER A 32 22.92 17.88 17.10
N GLY A 33 22.10 17.05 17.77
CA GLY A 33 21.17 17.56 18.81
C GLY A 33 19.64 17.52 18.56
N GLY A 34 19.00 16.41 18.96
CA GLY A 34 17.89 16.45 19.93
C GLY A 34 16.42 16.59 19.47
N LEU A 35 15.57 15.86 20.22
CA LEU A 35 14.11 16.00 20.42
C LEU A 35 13.13 15.44 19.37
N GLY A 36 12.10 14.74 19.87
CA GLY A 36 10.78 14.71 19.22
C GLY A 36 10.25 13.39 18.67
N ALA A 37 10.22 12.30 19.45
CA ALA A 37 9.39 11.15 19.07
C ALA A 37 7.89 11.50 19.25
N GLY A 38 7.15 11.58 18.14
CA GLY A 38 5.71 11.90 18.13
C GLY A 38 4.91 10.86 17.36
N SER A 39 4.43 9.81 18.04
CA SER A 39 3.53 8.82 17.46
C SER A 39 2.11 9.05 17.97
N CYS A 40 1.19 9.46 17.10
CA CYS A 40 -0.21 9.69 17.42
C CYS A 40 -1.08 8.47 17.04
N ARG A 41 -1.13 7.46 17.92
CA ARG A 41 -2.25 6.51 17.95
C ARG A 41 -3.35 7.08 18.83
N LEU A 42 -4.48 7.49 18.23
CA LEU A 42 -5.67 7.87 18.98
C LEU A 42 -6.61 6.68 19.13
N GLY A 43 -6.63 6.10 20.33
CA GLY A 43 -7.68 5.19 20.77
C GLY A 43 -8.15 5.64 22.16
N SER A 44 -9.45 5.83 22.34
CA SER A 44 -10.03 6.17 23.64
C SER A 44 -11.45 5.61 23.75
N ALA A 45 -11.60 4.58 24.57
CA ALA A 45 -12.88 4.07 25.05
C ALA A 45 -13.08 4.51 26.50
N SER A 46 -14.25 5.07 26.82
CA SER A 46 -14.79 5.26 28.17
C SER A 46 -16.17 5.94 28.05
N GLY A 47 -17.22 5.58 28.79
CA GLY A 47 -17.31 4.62 29.89
C GLY A 47 -17.51 5.28 31.25
N LEU A 48 -18.79 5.45 31.64
CA LEU A 48 -19.32 5.51 33.02
C LEU A 48 -18.90 6.65 33.97
N GLY A 49 -19.91 7.43 34.40
CA GLY A 49 -20.38 7.38 35.79
C GLY A 49 -19.96 8.48 36.79
N SER A 50 -20.82 8.62 37.83
CA SER A 50 -20.69 9.49 39.04
C SER A 50 -20.97 10.99 38.81
N ALA A 51 -21.81 11.75 39.54
CA ALA A 51 -22.43 11.73 40.88
C ALA A 51 -21.82 12.77 41.86
N LEU A 52 -22.73 13.48 42.57
CA LEU A 52 -22.57 14.34 43.76
C LEU A 52 -21.97 15.77 43.63
N GLY A 53 -22.76 16.77 44.06
CA GLY A 53 -22.33 17.71 45.13
C GLY A 53 -22.14 19.22 44.85
N GLY A 54 -22.88 20.07 45.58
CA GLY A 54 -22.60 21.51 45.83
C GLY A 54 -23.18 22.51 44.81
N SER A 55 -24.07 23.46 45.16
CA SER A 55 -23.86 24.69 45.98
C SER A 55 -22.88 25.71 45.35
N SER A 56 -23.13 27.03 45.30
CA SER A 56 -24.24 27.85 45.84
C SER A 56 -24.12 29.34 45.45
N TYR A 57 -25.21 30.01 45.08
CA TYR A 57 -25.49 31.45 45.29
C TYR A 57 -27.00 31.72 45.02
N SER A 58 -27.82 32.04 46.01
CA SER A 58 -27.99 33.36 46.66
C SER A 58 -28.68 34.42 45.79
N SER A 59 -29.98 34.62 45.99
CA SER A 59 -30.47 35.94 46.40
C SER A 59 -31.83 35.85 47.11
N CYS A 60 -32.01 36.71 48.11
CA CYS A 60 -33.20 36.80 48.94
C CYS A 60 -34.14 37.91 48.45
N TYR A 61 -35.43 37.82 48.76
CA TYR A 61 -36.17 38.90 49.46
C TYR A 61 -37.44 38.31 50.10
N SER A 62 -37.90 38.96 51.18
CA SER A 62 -38.98 38.50 52.04
C SER A 62 -39.92 39.65 52.33
N PHE A 63 -41.23 39.41 52.34
CA PHE A 63 -42.16 40.19 53.15
C PHE A 63 -43.41 39.39 53.47
N GLY A 64 -43.87 39.49 54.72
CA GLY A 64 -45.13 38.91 55.17
C GLY A 64 -45.96 39.94 55.92
N SER A 65 -47.28 39.86 55.76
CA SER A 65 -48.31 40.52 56.58
C SER A 65 -49.63 39.79 56.32
N GLY A 66 -50.54 39.57 57.27
CA GLY A 66 -50.62 40.07 58.64
C GLY A 66 -51.93 40.84 58.83
N GLY A 67 -52.88 40.25 59.57
CA GLY A 67 -54.23 40.79 59.82
C GLY A 67 -55.34 39.87 59.29
N GLY A 68 -56.33 39.41 60.06
CA GLY A 68 -56.60 39.64 61.48
C GLY A 68 -57.71 40.67 61.72
N TYR A 69 -58.96 40.23 61.68
CA TYR A 69 -60.11 40.90 62.30
C TYR A 69 -61.07 39.85 62.86
N GLY A 70 -61.56 40.06 64.07
CA GLY A 70 -62.50 39.17 64.75
C GLY A 70 -63.77 39.89 65.19
N SER A 71 -64.73 39.06 65.63
CA SER A 71 -65.83 39.39 66.55
C SER A 71 -66.69 40.63 66.29
N SER A 72 -67.98 40.39 66.04
CA SER A 72 -69.02 41.15 66.74
C SER A 72 -70.07 40.17 67.29
N PHE A 73 -70.40 40.32 68.56
CA PHE A 73 -71.39 39.53 69.30
C PHE A 73 -72.28 40.50 70.07
N GLY A 74 -73.60 40.32 70.01
CA GLY A 74 -74.60 41.15 70.68
C GLY A 74 -75.72 41.59 69.71
N GLY A 75 -77.00 41.61 70.08
CA GLY A 75 -77.70 41.06 71.25
C GLY A 75 -78.99 40.36 70.79
N ALA A 76 -79.57 39.40 71.52
CA ALA A 76 -80.60 39.67 72.53
C ALA A 76 -81.59 40.75 72.04
N ASP A 77 -82.85 40.46 71.67
CA ASP A 77 -83.89 39.72 72.38
C ASP A 77 -85.15 39.63 71.47
N GLY A 78 -86.14 38.77 71.78
CA GLY A 78 -87.49 38.89 71.20
C GLY A 78 -88.00 37.76 70.30
N LEU A 79 -88.83 36.91 70.91
CA LEU A 79 -90.09 36.35 70.38
C LEU A 79 -90.07 35.27 69.26
N LEU A 80 -90.09 34.04 69.77
CA LEU A 80 -90.78 32.86 69.23
C LEU A 80 -92.16 33.15 68.58
N ALA A 81 -92.27 33.11 67.24
CA ALA A 81 -93.45 32.63 66.50
C ALA A 81 -93.19 32.59 64.97
N GLY A 82 -93.27 31.40 64.32
CA GLY A 82 -93.28 31.28 62.84
C GLY A 82 -92.19 30.40 62.17
N ASN A 83 -91.57 29.46 62.90
CA ASN A 83 -90.22 28.94 62.60
C ASN A 83 -90.09 27.81 61.53
N GLU A 84 -91.11 27.53 60.72
CA GLU A 84 -91.06 26.42 59.74
C GLU A 84 -91.04 26.89 58.27
N LYS A 85 -91.77 27.96 57.94
CA LYS A 85 -91.82 28.47 56.56
C LYS A 85 -90.54 29.20 56.16
N ALA A 86 -89.96 29.99 57.07
CA ALA A 86 -88.71 30.73 56.81
C ALA A 86 -87.48 29.80 56.75
N THR A 87 -87.47 28.71 57.53
CA THR A 87 -86.41 27.69 57.48
C THR A 87 -86.51 26.84 56.22
N MET A 88 -87.72 26.45 55.79
CA MET A 88 -87.95 25.83 54.49
C MET A 88 -87.59 26.75 53.31
N GLN A 89 -87.86 28.06 53.43
CA GLN A 89 -87.46 29.03 52.41
C GLN A 89 -85.93 29.15 52.32
N ASN A 90 -85.23 29.28 53.46
CA ASN A 90 -83.76 29.31 53.47
C ASN A 90 -83.13 28.02 52.90
N LEU A 91 -83.72 26.86 53.17
CA LEU A 91 -83.32 25.59 52.58
C LEU A 91 -83.56 25.53 51.06
N ASN A 92 -84.70 26.03 50.59
CA ASN A 92 -85.01 26.11 49.15
C ASN A 92 -84.11 27.11 48.42
N ASP A 93 -83.86 28.29 48.99
CA ASP A 93 -82.96 29.30 48.44
C ASP A 93 -81.52 28.74 48.36
N ARG A 94 -81.10 28.00 49.41
CA ARG A 94 -79.82 27.30 49.42
C ARG A 94 -79.78 26.17 48.38
N LEU A 95 -80.85 25.39 48.21
CA LEU A 95 -80.93 24.33 47.20
C LEU A 95 -80.95 24.90 45.78
N ALA A 96 -81.64 26.02 45.54
CA ALA A 96 -81.56 26.76 44.28
C ALA A 96 -80.12 27.22 44.00
N SER A 97 -79.44 27.82 44.99
CA SER A 97 -78.03 28.21 44.86
C SER A 97 -77.09 27.02 44.61
N TYR A 98 -77.42 25.82 45.12
CA TYR A 98 -76.69 24.59 44.80
C TYR A 98 -76.98 24.10 43.38
N LEU A 99 -78.23 24.15 42.90
CA LEU A 99 -78.59 23.77 41.52
C LEU A 99 -77.97 24.72 40.49
N ASP A 100 -77.99 26.03 40.73
CA ASP A 100 -77.34 27.00 39.86
C ASP A 100 -75.81 26.83 39.87
N LYS A 101 -75.22 26.47 41.03
CA LYS A 101 -73.80 26.12 41.11
C LYS A 101 -73.47 24.80 40.41
N VAL A 102 -74.36 23.80 40.43
CA VAL A 102 -74.20 22.56 39.66
C VAL A 102 -74.26 22.86 38.16
N ARG A 103 -75.24 23.63 37.68
CA ARG A 103 -75.33 24.06 36.28
C ARG A 103 -74.09 24.83 35.81
N ALA A 104 -73.62 25.78 36.61
CA ALA A 104 -72.40 26.53 36.29
C ALA A 104 -71.14 25.63 36.26
N LEU A 105 -71.09 24.60 37.10
CA LEU A 105 -70.02 23.60 37.07
C LEU A 105 -70.15 22.65 35.87
N GLU A 106 -71.34 22.23 35.49
CA GLU A 106 -71.61 21.43 34.29
C GLU A 106 -71.21 22.19 33.02
N GLU A 107 -71.64 23.46 32.88
CA GLU A 107 -71.26 24.34 31.77
C GLU A 107 -69.74 24.52 31.70
N ALA A 108 -69.09 24.88 32.82
CA ALA A 108 -67.63 24.98 32.88
C ALA A 108 -66.91 23.66 32.55
N ASN A 109 -67.47 22.51 32.96
CA ASN A 109 -66.89 21.21 32.65
C ASN A 109 -67.02 20.87 31.15
N THR A 110 -68.16 21.16 30.51
CA THR A 110 -68.30 21.02 29.05
C THR A 110 -67.35 21.94 28.28
N GLU A 111 -67.13 23.17 28.75
CA GLU A 111 -66.16 24.10 28.15
C GLU A 111 -64.71 23.59 28.29
N LEU A 112 -64.36 22.99 29.45
CA LEU A 112 -63.07 22.33 29.66
C LEU A 112 -62.92 21.09 28.77
N GLU A 113 -63.94 20.25 28.61
CA GLU A 113 -63.91 19.10 27.70
C GLU A 113 -63.70 19.52 26.23
N VAL A 114 -64.32 20.61 25.78
CA VAL A 114 -64.08 21.20 24.46
C VAL A 114 -62.63 21.69 24.36
N LYS A 115 -62.14 22.45 25.34
CA LYS A 115 -60.74 22.93 25.37
C LYS A 115 -59.72 21.79 25.38
N ILE A 116 -60.00 20.69 26.08
CA ILE A 116 -59.17 19.49 26.10
C ILE A 116 -59.15 18.81 24.71
N ARG A 117 -60.31 18.64 24.06
CA ARG A 117 -60.40 18.08 22.70
C ARG A 117 -59.66 18.95 21.68
N ASP A 118 -59.87 20.27 21.72
CA ASP A 118 -59.16 21.25 20.89
C ASP A 118 -57.64 21.22 21.11
N TRP A 119 -57.20 21.06 22.36
CA TRP A 119 -55.79 20.94 22.71
C TRP A 119 -55.18 19.66 22.14
N TYR A 120 -55.84 18.50 22.33
CA TYR A 120 -55.38 17.24 21.73
C TYR A 120 -55.36 17.27 20.21
N GLN A 121 -56.32 17.95 19.56
CA GLN A 121 -56.33 18.07 18.10
C GLN A 121 -55.23 19.00 17.57
N LYS A 122 -54.86 20.05 18.33
CA LYS A 122 -53.74 20.96 18.01
C LYS A 122 -52.36 20.39 18.38
N GLN A 123 -52.31 19.48 19.36
CA GLN A 123 -51.11 18.74 19.79
C GLN A 123 -50.99 17.36 19.14
N ALA A 124 -51.90 17.00 18.24
CA ALA A 124 -51.76 15.81 17.41
C ALA A 124 -50.42 15.90 16.68
N PRO A 125 -49.50 14.91 16.82
CA PRO A 125 -48.23 14.96 16.13
C PRO A 125 -48.46 15.12 14.63
N GLY A 126 -47.87 16.17 14.04
CA GLY A 126 -47.93 16.37 12.60
C GLY A 126 -47.39 15.15 11.85
N PRO A 127 -47.74 14.97 10.56
CA PRO A 127 -47.23 13.86 9.78
C PRO A 127 -45.70 13.80 9.88
N ALA A 128 -45.17 12.61 10.13
CA ALA A 128 -43.75 12.40 10.38
C ALA A 128 -42.93 13.04 9.25
N ARG A 129 -41.88 13.81 9.63
CA ARG A 129 -41.01 14.48 8.66
C ARG A 129 -40.31 13.41 7.82
N ASP A 130 -40.55 13.39 6.52
CA ASP A 130 -39.97 12.37 5.63
C ASP A 130 -38.45 12.56 5.48
N TYR A 131 -37.68 11.82 6.29
CA TYR A 131 -36.21 11.81 6.23
C TYR A 131 -35.64 10.92 5.10
N SER A 132 -36.49 10.22 4.34
CA SER A 132 -36.10 9.32 3.23
C SER A 132 -35.05 9.90 2.26
N PRO A 133 -35.14 11.18 1.82
CA PRO A 133 -34.13 11.77 0.93
C PRO A 133 -32.74 11.88 1.55
N TYR A 134 -32.64 12.10 2.87
CA TYR A 134 -31.37 12.22 3.57
C TYR A 134 -30.65 10.88 3.71
N PHE A 135 -31.39 9.77 3.84
CA PHE A 135 -30.76 8.44 3.86
C PHE A 135 -30.04 8.12 2.55
N LYS A 136 -30.64 8.47 1.40
CA LYS A 136 -30.00 8.31 0.08
C LYS A 136 -28.71 9.15 -0.03
N THR A 137 -28.74 10.41 0.40
CA THR A 137 -27.53 11.26 0.34
C THR A 137 -26.45 10.80 1.33
N ILE A 138 -26.82 10.23 2.48
CA ILE A 138 -25.89 9.61 3.42
C ILE A 138 -25.26 8.35 2.81
N GLU A 139 -26.05 7.49 2.17
CA GLU A 139 -25.57 6.29 1.47
C GLU A 139 -24.63 6.65 0.32
N ASP A 140 -24.98 7.62 -0.53
CA ASP A 140 -24.10 8.15 -1.58
C ASP A 140 -22.78 8.68 -1.04
N LEU A 141 -22.80 9.37 0.11
CA LEU A 141 -21.59 9.88 0.76
C LEU A 141 -20.75 8.76 1.38
N GLN A 142 -21.38 7.76 2.01
CA GLN A 142 -20.69 6.57 2.52
C GLN A 142 -20.02 5.80 1.38
N ASN A 143 -20.71 5.59 0.27
CA ASN A 143 -20.16 4.95 -0.93
C ASN A 143 -18.95 5.73 -1.48
N LYS A 144 -19.04 7.07 -1.56
CA LYS A 144 -17.90 7.92 -1.99
C LYS A 144 -16.72 7.87 -1.02
N ILE A 145 -16.96 7.76 0.29
CA ILE A 145 -15.90 7.58 1.29
C ILE A 145 -15.24 6.20 1.14
N LEU A 146 -16.03 5.15 0.91
CA LEU A 146 -15.52 3.80 0.69
C LEU A 146 -14.68 3.71 -0.58
N THR A 147 -15.15 4.24 -1.72
CA THR A 147 -14.36 4.28 -2.96
C THR A 147 -13.07 5.07 -2.77
N ALA A 148 -13.14 6.27 -2.18
CA ALA A 148 -11.95 7.08 -1.90
C ALA A 148 -10.97 6.40 -0.93
N SER A 149 -11.46 5.60 0.02
CA SER A 149 -10.62 4.81 0.93
C SER A 149 -9.93 3.66 0.22
N VAL A 150 -10.60 2.98 -0.71
CA VAL A 150 -10.01 1.92 -1.55
C VAL A 150 -9.00 2.51 -2.53
N ASP A 151 -9.33 3.62 -3.18
CA ASP A 151 -8.42 4.31 -4.10
C ASP A 151 -7.16 4.81 -3.39
N ASN A 152 -7.29 5.35 -2.17
CA ASN A 152 -6.15 5.74 -1.35
C ASN A 152 -5.27 4.53 -0.97
N ALA A 153 -5.88 3.40 -0.56
CA ALA A 153 -5.13 2.16 -0.31
C ALA A 153 -4.39 1.66 -1.57
N ASN A 154 -5.03 1.71 -2.74
CA ASN A 154 -4.41 1.36 -4.02
C ASN A 154 -3.22 2.27 -4.36
N VAL A 155 -3.34 3.58 -4.13
CA VAL A 155 -2.25 4.55 -4.32
C VAL A 155 -1.10 4.29 -3.35
N VAL A 156 -1.36 3.98 -2.08
CA VAL A 156 -0.32 3.61 -1.12
C VAL A 156 0.42 2.35 -1.56
N LEU A 157 -0.29 1.31 -2.02
CA LEU A 157 0.32 0.09 -2.55
C LEU A 157 1.19 0.37 -3.80
N GLN A 158 0.76 1.27 -4.69
CA GLN A 158 1.57 1.69 -5.84
C GLN A 158 2.83 2.46 -5.42
N ILE A 159 2.73 3.32 -4.40
CA ILE A 159 3.88 4.05 -3.84
C ILE A 159 4.89 3.06 -3.25
N ASP A 160 4.44 2.09 -2.47
CA ASP A 160 5.34 1.12 -1.82
C ASP A 160 5.93 0.14 -2.85
N ASN A 161 5.17 -0.27 -3.88
CA ASN A 161 5.71 -1.03 -5.01
C ASN A 161 6.79 -0.24 -5.78
N ALA A 162 6.54 1.04 -6.06
CA ALA A 162 7.52 1.90 -6.74
C ALA A 162 8.77 2.16 -5.88
N ARG A 163 8.63 2.25 -4.56
CA ARG A 163 9.77 2.33 -3.61
C ARG A 163 10.61 1.05 -3.63
N LEU A 164 9.96 -0.11 -3.49
CA LEU A 164 10.65 -1.40 -3.53
C LEU A 164 11.40 -1.57 -4.87
N ALA A 165 10.77 -1.23 -6.00
CA ALA A 165 11.43 -1.25 -7.30
C ALA A 165 12.63 -0.27 -7.37
N ALA A 166 12.52 0.92 -6.79
CA ALA A 166 13.62 1.89 -6.75
C ALA A 166 14.79 1.42 -5.87
N ASP A 167 14.53 0.81 -4.72
CA ASP A 167 15.55 0.23 -3.84
C ASP A 167 16.22 -1.02 -4.47
N ASP A 168 15.44 -1.80 -5.23
CA ASP A 168 15.94 -2.91 -6.06
C ASP A 168 16.92 -2.41 -7.14
N PHE A 169 16.52 -1.39 -7.91
CA PHE A 169 17.38 -0.78 -8.93
C PHE A 169 18.60 -0.10 -8.32
N ARG A 170 18.46 0.53 -7.16
CA ARG A 170 19.56 1.12 -6.41
C ARG A 170 20.57 0.05 -5.99
N THR A 171 20.12 -1.04 -5.40
CA THR A 171 20.99 -2.15 -4.97
C THR A 171 21.73 -2.74 -6.18
N LYS A 172 21.02 -2.98 -7.29
CA LYS A 172 21.61 -3.45 -8.56
C LYS A 172 22.64 -2.47 -9.13
N PHE A 173 22.38 -1.16 -9.04
CA PHE A 173 23.33 -0.13 -9.46
C PHE A 173 24.57 -0.09 -8.55
N GLU A 174 24.41 -0.19 -7.23
CA GLU A 174 25.52 -0.22 -6.28
C GLU A 174 26.41 -1.47 -6.49
N THR A 175 25.82 -2.64 -6.75
CA THR A 175 26.59 -3.86 -7.11
C THR A 175 27.29 -3.74 -8.45
N GLU A 176 26.62 -3.24 -9.48
CA GLU A 176 27.20 -3.08 -10.82
C GLU A 176 28.33 -2.03 -10.82
N GLN A 177 28.16 -0.96 -10.05
CA GLN A 177 29.20 0.06 -9.84
C GLN A 177 30.43 -0.54 -9.13
N ALA A 178 30.23 -1.38 -8.11
CA ALA A 178 31.34 -2.06 -7.43
C ALA A 178 32.10 -3.00 -8.37
N LEU A 179 31.39 -3.82 -9.17
CA LEU A 179 31.98 -4.67 -10.20
C LEU A 179 32.75 -3.86 -11.25
N ARG A 180 32.17 -2.76 -11.74
CA ARG A 180 32.81 -1.85 -12.71
C ARG A 180 34.11 -1.26 -12.16
N LEU A 181 34.13 -0.87 -10.88
CA LEU A 181 35.33 -0.33 -10.23
C LEU A 181 36.40 -1.41 -10.02
N SER A 182 36.02 -2.66 -9.72
CA SER A 182 36.96 -3.79 -9.67
C SER A 182 37.60 -4.03 -11.03
N VAL A 183 36.80 -4.14 -12.10
CA VAL A 183 37.29 -4.35 -13.46
C VAL A 183 38.16 -3.17 -13.94
N GLU A 184 37.84 -1.93 -13.56
CA GLU A 184 38.72 -0.79 -13.82
C GLU A 184 40.05 -0.87 -13.05
N ALA A 185 40.06 -1.38 -11.82
CA ALA A 185 41.30 -1.62 -11.08
C ALA A 185 42.14 -2.70 -11.77
N ASP A 186 41.52 -3.81 -12.19
CA ASP A 186 42.18 -4.90 -12.90
C ASP A 186 42.77 -4.45 -14.25
N ILE A 187 42.02 -3.66 -15.04
CA ILE A 187 42.51 -3.06 -16.29
C ILE A 187 43.72 -2.14 -16.03
N ASN A 188 43.71 -1.36 -14.95
CA ASN A 188 44.84 -0.51 -14.60
C ASN A 188 46.04 -1.31 -14.06
N GLY A 189 45.81 -2.47 -13.42
CA GLY A 189 46.85 -3.43 -13.08
C GLY A 189 47.48 -4.07 -14.32
N LEU A 190 46.67 -4.56 -15.25
CA LEU A 190 47.13 -5.14 -16.52
C LEU A 190 47.92 -4.14 -17.37
N ARG A 191 47.54 -2.84 -17.35
CA ARG A 191 48.33 -1.78 -17.99
C ARG A 191 49.72 -1.64 -17.37
N ARG A 192 49.85 -1.65 -16.04
CA ARG A 192 51.15 -1.63 -15.36
C ARG A 192 52.01 -2.83 -15.74
N VAL A 193 51.43 -4.03 -15.74
CA VAL A 193 52.14 -5.26 -16.14
C VAL A 193 52.59 -5.18 -17.61
N LEU A 194 51.78 -4.59 -18.50
CA LEU A 194 52.18 -4.35 -19.89
C LEU A 194 53.34 -3.34 -19.99
N ASP A 195 53.33 -2.26 -19.21
CA ASP A 195 54.41 -1.27 -19.18
C ASP A 195 55.71 -1.92 -18.64
N GLU A 196 55.63 -2.70 -17.56
CA GLU A 196 56.74 -3.45 -16.96
C GLU A 196 57.34 -4.47 -17.94
N LEU A 197 56.50 -5.26 -18.63
CA LEU A 197 56.94 -6.19 -19.67
C LEU A 197 57.55 -5.47 -20.88
N THR A 198 57.08 -4.26 -21.20
CA THR A 198 57.63 -3.45 -22.29
C THR A 198 59.03 -2.93 -21.95
N LEU A 199 59.25 -2.50 -20.69
CA LEU A 199 60.58 -2.14 -20.19
C LEU A 199 61.52 -3.34 -20.15
N ALA A 200 61.10 -4.47 -19.56
CA ALA A 200 61.90 -5.69 -19.50
C ALA A 200 62.28 -6.22 -20.90
N ARG A 201 61.37 -6.10 -21.89
CA ARG A 201 61.69 -6.40 -23.29
C ARG A 201 62.77 -5.46 -23.85
N ALA A 202 62.67 -4.15 -23.61
CA ALA A 202 63.66 -3.18 -24.08
C ALA A 202 65.04 -3.42 -23.43
N ASP A 203 65.10 -3.77 -22.14
CA ASP A 203 66.33 -4.13 -21.43
C ASP A 203 66.98 -5.40 -22.02
N LEU A 204 66.17 -6.41 -22.36
CA LEU A 204 66.64 -7.63 -23.01
C LEU A 204 67.09 -7.38 -24.47
N GLU A 205 66.40 -6.52 -25.21
CA GLU A 205 66.81 -6.11 -26.56
C GLU A 205 68.16 -5.36 -26.52
N MET A 206 68.38 -4.50 -25.54
CA MET A 206 69.66 -3.83 -25.31
C MET A 206 70.78 -4.82 -24.92
N GLN A 207 70.51 -5.78 -24.03
CA GLN A 207 71.48 -6.84 -23.70
C GLN A 207 71.85 -7.68 -24.91
N ILE A 208 70.87 -8.03 -25.76
CA ILE A 208 71.10 -8.77 -27.00
C ILE A 208 71.98 -7.97 -27.96
N GLU A 209 71.77 -6.64 -28.09
CA GLU A 209 72.60 -5.83 -28.99
C GLU A 209 74.03 -5.67 -28.45
N ASN A 210 74.20 -5.39 -27.15
CA ASN A 210 75.51 -5.34 -26.50
C ASN A 210 76.30 -6.65 -26.72
N LEU A 211 75.67 -7.82 -26.53
CA LEU A 211 76.30 -9.12 -26.75
C LEU A 211 76.65 -9.38 -28.23
N LYS A 212 75.90 -8.82 -29.20
CA LYS A 212 76.29 -8.86 -30.61
C LYS A 212 77.50 -7.97 -30.89
N GLU A 213 77.53 -6.75 -30.31
CA GLU A 213 78.67 -5.84 -30.45
C GLU A 213 79.94 -6.47 -29.85
N GLU A 214 79.86 -7.10 -28.68
CA GLU A 214 80.95 -7.87 -28.08
C GLU A 214 81.39 -9.04 -28.98
N LEU A 215 80.47 -9.83 -29.54
CA LEU A 215 80.81 -10.90 -30.47
C LEU A 215 81.47 -10.40 -31.76
N LEU A 216 81.03 -9.26 -32.30
CA LEU A 216 81.66 -8.62 -33.47
C LEU A 216 83.06 -8.11 -33.13
N TYR A 217 83.22 -7.50 -31.95
CA TYR A 217 84.52 -7.04 -31.44
C TYR A 217 85.50 -8.20 -31.23
N LEU A 218 85.08 -9.29 -30.57
CA LEU A 218 85.91 -10.48 -30.38
C LEU A 218 86.28 -11.14 -31.71
N ARG A 219 85.35 -11.25 -32.66
CA ARG A 219 85.65 -11.78 -34.01
C ARG A 219 86.68 -10.93 -34.74
N LYS A 220 86.52 -9.61 -34.71
CA LYS A 220 87.45 -8.68 -35.34
C LYS A 220 88.84 -8.75 -34.68
N ASN A 221 88.90 -8.75 -33.35
CA ASN A 221 90.17 -8.89 -32.62
C ASN A 221 90.85 -10.24 -32.94
N HIS A 222 90.09 -11.34 -32.97
CA HIS A 222 90.64 -12.64 -33.37
C HIS A 222 91.11 -12.67 -34.83
N GLU A 223 90.41 -12.00 -35.75
CA GLU A 223 90.84 -11.87 -37.14
C GLU A 223 92.13 -11.02 -37.26
N GLU A 224 92.25 -9.92 -36.49
CA GLU A 224 93.45 -9.10 -36.42
C GLU A 224 94.64 -9.86 -35.80
N GLU A 225 94.43 -10.58 -34.69
CA GLU A 225 95.42 -11.46 -34.06
C GLU A 225 95.85 -12.61 -34.97
N MET A 226 94.90 -13.29 -35.64
CA MET A 226 95.20 -14.35 -36.58
C MET A 226 95.93 -13.82 -37.81
N ASN A 227 95.63 -12.61 -38.29
CA ASN A 227 96.39 -11.97 -39.36
C ASN A 227 97.80 -11.56 -38.92
N ALA A 228 97.97 -11.06 -37.69
CA ALA A 228 99.27 -10.76 -37.10
C ALA A 228 100.12 -12.03 -36.93
N LEU A 229 99.55 -13.09 -36.35
CA LEU A 229 100.18 -14.40 -36.21
C LEU A 229 100.48 -15.04 -37.58
N ARG A 230 99.60 -14.89 -38.57
CA ARG A 230 99.84 -15.37 -39.95
C ARG A 230 100.95 -14.59 -40.66
N GLY A 231 101.20 -13.33 -40.27
CA GLY A 231 102.38 -12.56 -40.64
C GLY A 231 103.65 -12.97 -39.87
N GLN A 232 103.51 -13.44 -38.63
CA GLN A 232 104.61 -13.83 -37.75
C GLN A 232 105.06 -15.30 -37.95
N VAL A 233 104.17 -16.18 -38.40
CA VAL A 233 104.41 -17.61 -38.72
C VAL A 233 104.93 -17.80 -40.16
N GLY A 234 105.43 -16.72 -40.79
CA GLY A 234 106.23 -16.76 -42.01
C GLY A 234 107.71 -17.10 -41.79
N GLY A 235 108.08 -17.68 -40.64
CA GLY A 235 109.45 -17.99 -40.27
C GLY A 235 109.58 -19.37 -39.63
N GLU A 236 110.14 -20.31 -40.37
CA GLU A 236 110.67 -21.56 -39.84
C GLU A 236 111.98 -21.25 -39.10
N ILE A 237 111.91 -21.11 -37.77
CA ILE A 237 113.07 -20.79 -36.93
C ILE A 237 113.50 -22.04 -36.16
N ASN A 238 114.49 -22.74 -36.70
CA ASN A 238 115.24 -23.75 -35.97
C ASN A 238 116.12 -23.03 -34.92
N VAL A 239 115.84 -23.23 -33.63
CA VAL A 239 116.60 -22.62 -32.52
C VAL A 239 117.48 -23.68 -31.87
N GLU A 240 118.78 -23.64 -32.17
CA GLU A 240 119.76 -24.46 -31.47
C GLU A 240 120.06 -23.93 -30.07
N MET A 241 120.43 -24.86 -29.19
CA MET A 241 120.47 -24.70 -27.75
C MET A 241 121.84 -24.17 -27.27
N ASP A 242 121.85 -23.06 -26.52
CA ASP A 242 123.00 -22.66 -25.69
C ASP A 242 122.60 -22.61 -24.21
N ALA A 243 123.36 -23.31 -23.37
CA ALA A 243 123.00 -23.63 -21.99
C ALA A 243 123.86 -22.85 -20.99
N ALA A 244 123.46 -21.59 -20.74
CA ALA A 244 124.03 -20.75 -19.69
C ALA A 244 123.46 -21.11 -18.29
N PRO A 245 124.19 -20.80 -17.19
CA PRO A 245 124.12 -21.63 -15.99
C PRO A 245 122.93 -21.39 -15.06
N GLY A 246 122.21 -22.46 -14.73
CA GLY A 246 121.80 -22.77 -13.36
C GLY A 246 120.93 -21.74 -12.61
N VAL A 247 119.90 -21.18 -13.25
CA VAL A 247 118.77 -20.66 -12.48
C VAL A 247 118.10 -21.84 -11.76
N ASP A 248 117.75 -21.66 -10.50
CA ASP A 248 117.19 -22.73 -9.64
C ASP A 248 115.79 -23.16 -10.09
N LEU A 249 115.76 -24.09 -11.06
CA LEU A 249 114.55 -24.68 -11.63
C LEU A 249 113.64 -25.28 -10.56
N SER A 250 114.20 -25.75 -9.43
CA SER A 250 113.41 -26.34 -8.35
C SER A 250 112.45 -25.32 -7.75
N ARG A 251 112.91 -24.08 -7.57
CA ARG A 251 112.11 -22.97 -7.03
C ARG A 251 111.00 -22.56 -7.99
N ILE A 252 111.31 -22.40 -9.28
CA ILE A 252 110.33 -22.00 -10.30
C ILE A 252 109.29 -23.11 -10.54
N LEU A 253 109.69 -24.38 -10.56
CA LEU A 253 108.77 -25.52 -10.64
C LEU A 253 107.90 -25.65 -9.38
N SER A 254 108.43 -25.34 -8.19
CA SER A 254 107.64 -25.30 -6.97
C SER A 254 106.63 -24.15 -6.99
N GLU A 255 107.03 -22.96 -7.42
CA GLU A 255 106.15 -21.79 -7.47
C GLU A 255 105.07 -21.92 -8.55
N MET A 256 105.38 -22.57 -9.68
CA MET A 256 104.38 -23.02 -10.67
C MET A 256 103.39 -24.02 -10.08
N ARG A 257 103.85 -25.02 -9.31
CA ARG A 257 102.95 -25.98 -8.62
C ARG A 257 102.04 -25.27 -7.63
N ASP A 258 102.59 -24.38 -6.80
CA ASP A 258 101.84 -23.53 -5.86
C ASP A 258 100.75 -22.70 -6.57
N GLN A 259 101.05 -22.13 -7.75
CA GLN A 259 100.10 -21.37 -8.55
C GLN A 259 98.98 -22.28 -9.09
N TYR A 260 99.32 -23.44 -9.66
CA TYR A 260 98.33 -24.40 -10.15
C TYR A 260 97.48 -25.02 -9.04
N GLU A 261 98.06 -25.29 -7.88
CA GLU A 261 97.35 -25.83 -6.72
C GLU A 261 96.39 -24.80 -6.13
N LYS A 262 96.82 -23.52 -5.98
CA LYS A 262 95.92 -22.41 -5.63
C LYS A 262 94.82 -22.19 -6.67
N MET A 263 95.12 -22.32 -7.96
CA MET A 263 94.13 -22.19 -9.03
C MET A 263 93.12 -23.34 -9.03
N ALA A 264 93.57 -24.58 -8.82
CA ALA A 264 92.71 -25.75 -8.71
C ALA A 264 91.84 -25.71 -7.44
N GLU A 265 92.42 -25.29 -6.30
CA GLU A 265 91.66 -25.16 -5.05
C GLU A 265 90.65 -24.00 -5.12
N LYS A 266 91.00 -22.89 -5.77
CA LYS A 266 90.06 -21.80 -6.06
C LYS A 266 88.94 -22.28 -6.99
N ASN A 267 89.26 -22.92 -8.11
CA ASN A 267 88.26 -23.44 -9.04
C ASN A 267 87.31 -24.44 -8.36
N ARG A 268 87.83 -25.31 -7.49
CA ARG A 268 87.03 -26.21 -6.65
C ARG A 268 86.08 -25.46 -5.73
N LYS A 269 86.55 -24.42 -5.02
CA LYS A 269 85.69 -23.56 -4.16
C LYS A 269 84.65 -22.80 -4.97
N ASP A 270 85.05 -22.12 -6.05
CA ASP A 270 84.15 -21.38 -6.92
C ASP A 270 83.05 -22.30 -7.51
N ALA A 271 83.38 -23.56 -7.81
CA ALA A 271 82.41 -24.58 -8.22
C ALA A 271 81.51 -25.06 -7.08
N GLU A 272 82.07 -25.36 -5.89
CA GLU A 272 81.30 -25.72 -4.68
C GLU A 272 80.29 -24.62 -4.32
N ASP A 273 80.73 -23.35 -4.26
CA ASP A 273 79.89 -22.19 -3.97
C ASP A 273 78.81 -21.98 -5.04
N TRP A 274 79.12 -22.19 -6.33
CA TRP A 274 78.14 -22.14 -7.42
C TRP A 274 77.09 -23.26 -7.29
N PHE A 275 77.49 -24.49 -6.97
CA PHE A 275 76.58 -25.59 -6.73
C PHE A 275 75.69 -25.35 -5.49
N PHE A 276 76.24 -24.82 -4.40
CA PHE A 276 75.46 -24.45 -3.22
C PHE A 276 74.45 -23.35 -3.56
N SER A 277 74.87 -22.28 -4.24
CA SER A 277 73.98 -21.18 -4.64
C SER A 277 72.83 -21.67 -5.53
N LYS A 278 73.10 -22.50 -6.55
CA LYS A 278 72.03 -23.06 -7.40
C LYS A 278 71.16 -24.10 -6.69
N THR A 279 71.69 -24.83 -5.72
CA THR A 279 70.89 -25.75 -4.90
C THR A 279 69.97 -24.98 -3.96
N GLU A 280 70.44 -23.88 -3.35
CA GLU A 280 69.62 -23.03 -2.49
C GLU A 280 68.51 -22.32 -3.28
N GLU A 281 68.82 -21.77 -4.46
CA GLU A 281 67.84 -21.13 -5.36
C GLU A 281 66.76 -22.14 -5.80
N LEU A 282 67.15 -23.33 -6.26
CA LEU A 282 66.22 -24.39 -6.64
C LEU A 282 65.35 -24.85 -5.45
N ASN A 283 65.93 -24.99 -4.26
CA ASN A 283 65.19 -25.37 -3.06
C ASN A 283 64.18 -24.27 -2.65
N ARG A 284 64.56 -22.99 -2.83
CA ARG A 284 63.67 -21.84 -2.63
C ARG A 284 62.51 -21.83 -3.62
N GLU A 285 62.76 -22.09 -4.90
CA GLU A 285 61.71 -22.23 -5.92
C GLU A 285 60.80 -23.44 -5.67
N VAL A 286 61.35 -24.57 -5.21
CA VAL A 286 60.54 -25.74 -4.83
C VAL A 286 59.65 -25.42 -3.62
N ALA A 287 60.16 -24.69 -2.63
CA ALA A 287 59.37 -24.25 -1.48
C ALA A 287 58.21 -23.32 -1.89
N THR A 288 58.49 -22.26 -2.66
CA THR A 288 57.44 -21.33 -3.11
C THR A 288 56.42 -21.99 -4.02
N ASN A 289 56.84 -22.86 -4.96
CA ASN A 289 55.92 -23.63 -5.78
C ASN A 289 55.08 -24.62 -4.94
N SER A 290 55.65 -25.22 -3.88
CA SER A 290 54.90 -26.09 -2.97
C SER A 290 53.85 -25.32 -2.16
N GLU A 291 54.18 -24.11 -1.69
CA GLU A 291 53.24 -23.21 -1.01
C GLU A 291 52.10 -22.78 -1.95
N LEU A 292 52.40 -22.37 -3.19
CA LEU A 292 51.40 -22.01 -4.20
C LEU A 292 50.47 -23.17 -4.58
N VAL A 293 51.01 -24.39 -4.69
CA VAL A 293 50.20 -25.60 -4.93
C VAL A 293 49.29 -25.90 -3.73
N GLN A 294 49.75 -25.68 -2.50
CA GLN A 294 48.89 -25.87 -1.32
C GLN A 294 47.85 -24.77 -1.16
N SER A 295 48.18 -23.50 -1.42
CA SER A 295 47.19 -22.41 -1.34
C SER A 295 46.08 -22.60 -2.37
N GLY A 296 46.42 -22.94 -3.62
CA GLY A 296 45.43 -23.29 -4.65
C GLY A 296 44.61 -24.53 -4.30
N LYS A 297 45.21 -25.53 -3.63
CA LYS A 297 44.47 -26.70 -3.14
C LYS A 297 43.48 -26.36 -2.01
N SER A 298 43.84 -25.47 -1.08
CA SER A 298 42.90 -24.96 -0.07
C SER A 298 41.77 -24.17 -0.72
N GLU A 299 42.07 -23.27 -1.66
CA GLU A 299 41.08 -22.46 -2.38
C GLU A 299 40.07 -23.34 -3.15
N ILE A 300 40.55 -24.33 -3.93
CA ILE A 300 39.70 -25.31 -4.61
C ILE A 300 38.82 -26.09 -3.61
N SER A 301 39.35 -26.38 -2.41
CA SER A 301 38.60 -27.09 -1.36
C SER A 301 37.55 -26.20 -0.69
N GLU A 302 37.81 -24.89 -0.56
CA GLU A 302 36.86 -23.91 -0.06
C GLU A 302 35.77 -23.61 -1.08
N LEU A 303 36.13 -23.37 -2.34
CA LEU A 303 35.19 -23.21 -3.46
C LEU A 303 34.26 -24.43 -3.62
N ARG A 304 34.76 -25.65 -3.41
CA ARG A 304 33.92 -26.86 -3.38
C ARG A 304 32.93 -26.85 -2.21
N ARG A 305 33.33 -26.41 -1.02
CA ARG A 305 32.43 -26.30 0.15
C ARG A 305 31.37 -25.22 -0.05
N THR A 306 31.74 -24.05 -0.59
CA THR A 306 30.77 -22.99 -0.87
C THR A 306 29.79 -23.38 -1.98
N MET A 307 30.26 -24.05 -3.04
CA MET A 307 29.41 -24.62 -4.08
C MET A 307 28.38 -25.61 -3.48
N GLN A 308 28.84 -26.56 -2.65
CA GLN A 308 27.95 -27.52 -1.98
C GLN A 308 26.95 -26.85 -1.03
N ALA A 309 27.38 -25.82 -0.29
CA ALA A 309 26.49 -25.06 0.60
C ALA A 309 25.41 -24.30 -0.20
N LEU A 310 25.78 -23.65 -1.30
CA LEU A 310 24.84 -22.97 -2.20
C LEU A 310 23.89 -23.94 -2.90
N GLU A 311 24.36 -25.15 -3.25
CA GLU A 311 23.52 -26.20 -3.83
C GLU A 311 22.49 -26.72 -2.82
N ILE A 312 22.88 -26.92 -1.55
CA ILE A 312 21.96 -27.27 -0.46
C ILE A 312 20.95 -26.13 -0.22
N GLU A 313 21.38 -24.88 -0.21
CA GLU A 313 20.49 -23.72 -0.07
C GLU A 313 19.49 -23.64 -1.23
N LEU A 314 19.93 -23.89 -2.47
CA LEU A 314 19.05 -23.95 -3.63
C LEU A 314 17.98 -25.05 -3.48
N GLN A 315 18.35 -26.25 -3.03
CA GLN A 315 17.37 -27.34 -2.78
C GLN A 315 16.42 -26.99 -1.62
N SER A 316 16.92 -26.34 -0.56
CA SER A 316 16.13 -25.77 0.53
C SER A 316 15.06 -24.81 -0.01
N GLN A 317 15.46 -23.79 -0.78
CA GLN A 317 14.55 -22.80 -1.35
C GLN A 317 13.54 -23.40 -2.33
N LEU A 318 13.95 -24.39 -3.15
CA LEU A 318 13.02 -25.12 -4.03
C LEU A 318 11.98 -25.92 -3.22
N SER A 319 12.37 -26.56 -2.12
CA SER A 319 11.44 -27.28 -1.25
C SER A 319 10.47 -26.33 -0.53
N MET A 320 10.96 -25.18 -0.06
CA MET A 320 10.14 -24.13 0.55
C MET A 320 9.13 -23.57 -0.46
N LYS A 321 9.58 -23.24 -1.68
CA LYS A 321 8.71 -22.79 -2.78
C LYS A 321 7.60 -23.80 -3.05
N ALA A 322 7.94 -25.09 -3.22
CA ALA A 322 6.95 -26.14 -3.48
C ALA A 322 5.92 -26.27 -2.34
N SER A 323 6.35 -26.12 -1.08
CA SER A 323 5.43 -26.13 0.07
C SER A 323 4.48 -24.93 0.11
N LEU A 324 4.94 -23.74 -0.32
CA LEU A 324 4.14 -22.53 -0.42
C LEU A 324 3.16 -22.59 -1.60
N GLU A 325 3.59 -23.09 -2.76
CA GLU A 325 2.73 -23.33 -3.92
C GLU A 325 1.63 -24.37 -3.60
N GLY A 326 1.98 -25.44 -2.88
CA GLY A 326 1.01 -26.42 -2.37
C GLY A 326 0.01 -25.80 -1.38
N SER A 327 0.50 -25.02 -0.42
CA SER A 327 -0.36 -24.33 0.56
C SER A 327 -1.31 -23.33 -0.12
N LEU A 328 -0.83 -22.59 -1.11
CA LEU A 328 -1.67 -21.68 -1.91
C LEU A 328 -2.77 -22.47 -2.63
N ALA A 329 -2.42 -23.52 -3.36
CA ALA A 329 -3.39 -24.35 -4.08
C ALA A 329 -4.42 -25.01 -3.13
N GLU A 330 -4.02 -25.43 -1.93
CA GLU A 330 -4.96 -25.92 -0.90
C GLU A 330 -5.94 -24.83 -0.44
N THR A 331 -5.47 -23.60 -0.21
CA THR A 331 -6.35 -22.48 0.17
C THR A 331 -7.29 -22.05 -0.96
N GLU A 332 -6.81 -22.00 -2.20
CA GLU A 332 -7.62 -21.70 -3.39
C GLU A 332 -8.72 -22.75 -3.58
N ASN A 333 -8.37 -24.05 -3.49
CA ASN A 333 -9.35 -25.13 -3.55
C ASN A 333 -10.38 -25.04 -2.42
N ARG A 334 -9.96 -24.72 -1.20
CA ARG A 334 -10.87 -24.52 -0.06
C ARG A 334 -11.85 -23.37 -0.31
N TYR A 335 -11.39 -22.23 -0.81
CA TYR A 335 -12.27 -21.10 -1.14
C TYR A 335 -13.18 -21.42 -2.33
N CYS A 336 -12.70 -22.15 -3.34
CA CYS A 336 -13.51 -22.62 -4.46
C CYS A 336 -14.68 -23.52 -3.99
N VAL A 337 -14.42 -24.45 -3.07
CA VAL A 337 -15.44 -25.30 -2.45
C VAL A 337 -16.43 -24.46 -1.60
N GLN A 338 -15.94 -23.49 -0.84
CA GLN A 338 -16.83 -22.60 -0.07
C GLN A 338 -17.73 -21.74 -0.97
N LEU A 339 -17.17 -21.19 -2.06
CA LEU A 339 -17.94 -20.43 -3.06
C LEU A 339 -18.98 -21.31 -3.75
N SER A 340 -18.65 -22.55 -4.13
CA SER A 340 -19.63 -23.46 -4.74
C SER A 340 -20.74 -23.86 -3.77
N GLN A 341 -20.43 -24.02 -2.47
CA GLN A 341 -21.43 -24.27 -1.43
C GLN A 341 -22.37 -23.07 -1.23
N ILE A 342 -21.83 -21.84 -1.19
CA ILE A 342 -22.62 -20.61 -1.09
C ILE A 342 -23.49 -20.44 -2.35
N GLN A 343 -22.95 -20.67 -3.54
CA GLN A 343 -23.71 -20.61 -4.80
C GLN A 343 -24.85 -21.64 -4.84
N GLY A 344 -24.63 -22.85 -4.31
CA GLY A 344 -25.67 -23.87 -4.15
C GLY A 344 -26.78 -23.44 -3.17
N LEU A 345 -26.41 -22.80 -2.04
CA LEU A 345 -27.38 -22.24 -1.11
C LEU A 345 -28.20 -21.11 -1.77
N ILE A 346 -27.55 -20.19 -2.47
CA ILE A 346 -28.23 -19.11 -3.22
C ILE A 346 -29.24 -19.71 -4.20
N GLY A 347 -28.83 -20.66 -5.04
CA GLY A 347 -29.72 -21.33 -5.98
C GLY A 347 -30.94 -22.00 -5.31
N SER A 348 -30.74 -22.65 -4.16
CA SER A 348 -31.86 -23.26 -3.41
C SER A 348 -32.85 -22.23 -2.84
N VAL A 349 -32.37 -21.04 -2.45
CA VAL A 349 -33.23 -19.95 -1.97
C VAL A 349 -33.92 -19.24 -3.13
N GLU A 350 -33.25 -19.08 -4.27
CA GLU A 350 -33.84 -18.56 -5.51
C GLU A 350 -34.96 -19.48 -6.03
N GLU A 351 -34.76 -20.81 -5.97
CA GLU A 351 -35.79 -21.81 -6.32
C GLU A 351 -37.00 -21.74 -5.37
N GLN A 352 -36.77 -21.66 -4.05
CA GLN A 352 -37.86 -21.46 -3.07
C GLN A 352 -38.63 -20.15 -3.31
N LEU A 353 -37.94 -19.05 -3.63
CA LEU A 353 -38.56 -17.77 -3.98
C LEU A 353 -39.37 -17.85 -5.30
N ALA A 354 -38.88 -18.60 -6.30
CA ALA A 354 -39.59 -18.84 -7.54
C ALA A 354 -40.86 -19.68 -7.31
N GLN A 355 -40.77 -20.73 -6.48
CA GLN A 355 -41.91 -21.55 -6.10
C GLN A 355 -42.98 -20.73 -5.37
N LEU A 356 -42.60 -19.99 -4.32
CA LEU A 356 -43.54 -19.12 -3.57
C LEU A 356 -44.22 -18.07 -4.45
N ARG A 357 -43.51 -17.51 -5.44
CA ARG A 357 -44.11 -16.60 -6.44
C ARG A 357 -45.14 -17.30 -7.31
N CYS A 358 -44.87 -18.55 -7.73
CA CYS A 358 -45.80 -19.35 -8.52
C CYS A 358 -47.06 -19.70 -7.71
N GLU A 359 -46.89 -20.16 -6.46
CA GLU A 359 -47.99 -20.47 -5.54
C GLU A 359 -48.84 -19.22 -5.23
N MET A 360 -48.22 -18.06 -5.01
CA MET A 360 -48.92 -16.79 -4.80
C MET A 360 -49.73 -16.36 -6.03
N GLU A 361 -49.19 -16.51 -7.25
CA GLU A 361 -49.90 -16.20 -8.49
C GLU A 361 -51.07 -17.17 -8.73
N GLN A 362 -50.90 -18.46 -8.44
CA GLN A 362 -52.00 -19.43 -8.45
C GLN A 362 -53.10 -19.05 -7.46
N GLN A 363 -52.76 -18.75 -6.20
CA GLN A 363 -53.73 -18.29 -5.20
C GLN A 363 -54.45 -17.02 -5.66
N ASN A 364 -53.75 -16.08 -6.28
CA ASN A 364 -54.35 -14.85 -6.82
C ASN A 364 -55.41 -15.15 -7.90
N GLN A 365 -55.16 -16.13 -8.75
CA GLN A 365 -56.10 -16.62 -9.77
C GLN A 365 -57.31 -17.32 -9.14
N GLU A 366 -57.10 -18.17 -8.15
CA GLU A 366 -58.18 -18.82 -7.38
C GLU A 366 -59.05 -17.77 -6.65
N TYR A 367 -58.46 -16.74 -6.03
CA TYR A 367 -59.18 -15.63 -5.41
C TYR A 367 -60.00 -14.81 -6.41
N LYS A 368 -59.48 -14.56 -7.63
CA LYS A 368 -60.25 -13.90 -8.71
C LYS A 368 -61.48 -14.71 -9.10
N ILE A 369 -61.33 -16.03 -9.32
CA ILE A 369 -62.45 -16.93 -9.64
C ILE A 369 -63.48 -16.94 -8.51
N LEU A 370 -63.04 -17.00 -7.25
CA LEU A 370 -63.94 -16.97 -6.09
C LEU A 370 -64.69 -15.62 -5.98
N LEU A 371 -64.02 -14.50 -6.29
CA LEU A 371 -64.64 -13.18 -6.32
C LEU A 371 -65.69 -13.06 -7.44
N ASP A 372 -65.43 -13.61 -8.62
CA ASP A 372 -66.39 -13.65 -9.72
C ASP A 372 -67.63 -14.49 -9.36
N VAL A 373 -67.45 -15.66 -8.73
CA VAL A 373 -68.56 -16.46 -8.21
C VAL A 373 -69.33 -15.72 -7.11
N LYS A 374 -68.63 -15.09 -6.17
CA LYS A 374 -69.23 -14.31 -5.07
C LYS A 374 -70.04 -13.12 -5.57
N THR A 375 -69.53 -12.37 -6.55
CA THR A 375 -70.27 -11.25 -7.15
C THR A 375 -71.48 -11.72 -7.95
N ARG A 376 -71.42 -12.88 -8.63
CA ARG A 376 -72.60 -13.49 -9.27
C ARG A 376 -73.66 -13.90 -8.24
N LEU A 377 -73.26 -14.56 -7.16
CA LEU A 377 -74.19 -14.94 -6.07
C LEU A 377 -74.81 -13.72 -5.38
N GLU A 378 -74.06 -12.61 -5.23
CA GLU A 378 -74.63 -11.35 -4.71
C GLU A 378 -75.68 -10.74 -5.66
N GLN A 379 -75.50 -10.86 -6.98
CA GLN A 379 -76.52 -10.46 -7.96
C GLN A 379 -77.76 -11.34 -7.87
N GLU A 380 -77.60 -12.65 -7.74
CA GLU A 380 -78.70 -13.61 -7.53
C GLU A 380 -79.45 -13.31 -6.21
N ILE A 381 -78.75 -13.05 -5.11
CA ILE A 381 -79.39 -12.63 -3.83
C ILE A 381 -80.13 -11.30 -3.98
N ALA A 382 -79.59 -10.34 -4.73
CA ALA A 382 -80.26 -9.06 -4.97
C ALA A 382 -81.54 -9.22 -5.82
N THR A 383 -81.56 -10.12 -6.82
CA THR A 383 -82.80 -10.41 -7.56
C THR A 383 -83.80 -11.18 -6.71
N TYR A 384 -83.37 -12.15 -5.89
CA TYR A 384 -84.26 -12.83 -4.95
C TYR A 384 -84.88 -11.87 -3.93
N ARG A 385 -84.11 -10.94 -3.34
CA ARG A 385 -84.65 -9.90 -2.44
C ARG A 385 -85.69 -9.04 -3.14
N ARG A 386 -85.42 -8.58 -4.36
CA ARG A 386 -86.36 -7.79 -5.17
C ARG A 386 -87.69 -8.53 -5.44
N LEU A 387 -87.64 -9.85 -5.63
CA LEU A 387 -88.83 -10.69 -5.80
C LEU A 387 -89.60 -10.92 -4.48
N LEU A 388 -88.88 -10.99 -3.35
CA LEU A 388 -89.44 -11.20 -2.01
C LEU A 388 -90.03 -9.93 -1.37
N GLU A 389 -89.46 -8.76 -1.67
CA GLU A 389 -89.90 -7.46 -1.15
C GLU A 389 -91.21 -6.96 -1.81
N GLY A 390 -91.63 -7.61 -2.91
CA GLY A 390 -92.75 -7.16 -3.72
C GLY A 390 -92.36 -6.07 -4.71
N GLU A 391 -93.01 -6.02 -5.86
CA GLU A 391 -92.68 -5.12 -6.95
C GLU A 391 -93.20 -3.68 -6.71
N ASP A 392 -92.65 -3.00 -5.71
CA ASP A 392 -92.83 -1.54 -5.59
C ASP A 392 -92.01 -0.83 -6.67
N ALA A 393 -92.70 -0.58 -7.79
CA ALA A 393 -92.14 0.02 -8.97
C ALA A 393 -91.68 1.47 -8.71
N HIS A 394 -90.37 1.67 -8.59
CA HIS A 394 -89.73 2.93 -8.98
C HIS A 394 -88.56 2.70 -9.94
N LEU A 395 -88.88 2.81 -11.24
CA LEU A 395 -87.92 3.14 -12.29
C LEU A 395 -87.12 4.39 -11.87
N THR A 396 -85.84 4.23 -11.53
CA THR A 396 -84.92 5.38 -11.52
C THR A 396 -83.55 4.99 -12.05
N GLN A 397 -83.29 5.47 -13.26
CA GLN A 397 -81.97 5.72 -13.86
C GLN A 397 -80.94 4.58 -13.81
N TYR A 398 -80.91 3.86 -14.93
CA TYR A 398 -79.64 3.60 -15.61
C TYR A 398 -78.81 4.91 -15.66
N LYS A 399 -77.82 5.06 -14.78
CA LYS A 399 -76.74 6.03 -15.00
C LYS A 399 -75.81 5.44 -16.06
N PRO A 400 -75.54 6.15 -17.18
CA PRO A 400 -74.47 5.75 -18.08
C PRO A 400 -73.16 5.70 -17.30
N LYS A 401 -72.31 4.69 -17.56
CA LYS A 401 -70.92 4.77 -17.11
C LYS A 401 -70.30 6.03 -17.73
N GLU A 402 -69.76 6.90 -16.88
CA GLU A 402 -69.00 8.06 -17.33
C GLU A 402 -67.84 7.61 -18.24
N PRO A 403 -67.45 8.39 -19.26
CA PRO A 403 -66.30 8.06 -20.08
C PRO A 403 -65.05 8.02 -19.21
N VAL A 404 -64.43 6.84 -19.09
CA VAL A 404 -63.16 6.65 -18.37
C VAL A 404 -62.11 7.56 -18.98
N THR A 405 -61.90 8.70 -18.32
CA THR A 405 -60.97 9.73 -18.79
C THR A 405 -59.58 9.31 -18.39
N THR A 406 -58.83 8.72 -19.32
CA THR A 406 -57.45 8.29 -19.08
C THR A 406 -56.55 9.50 -18.82
N ARG A 407 -56.18 9.70 -17.56
CA ARG A 407 -55.26 10.78 -17.16
C ARG A 407 -53.86 10.42 -17.62
N GLN A 408 -53.44 10.95 -18.77
CA GLN A 408 -52.05 10.91 -19.20
C GLN A 408 -51.23 11.82 -18.28
N VAL A 409 -50.43 11.21 -17.40
CA VAL A 409 -49.41 11.95 -16.63
C VAL A 409 -48.11 11.87 -17.43
N ARG A 410 -47.70 13.00 -17.99
CA ARG A 410 -46.42 13.20 -18.66
C ARG A 410 -45.44 13.72 -17.62
N THR A 411 -44.50 12.88 -17.20
CA THR A 411 -43.39 13.31 -16.37
C THR A 411 -42.20 13.61 -17.28
N ILE A 412 -41.84 14.89 -17.36
CA ILE A 412 -40.63 15.33 -18.05
C ILE A 412 -39.53 15.40 -16.99
N VAL A 413 -38.51 14.55 -17.13
CA VAL A 413 -37.31 14.60 -16.27
C VAL A 413 -36.23 15.34 -17.05
N GLU A 414 -35.88 16.53 -16.59
CA GLU A 414 -34.80 17.35 -17.14
C GLU A 414 -33.59 17.32 -16.20
N GLU A 415 -32.46 16.83 -16.70
CA GLU A 415 -31.19 16.92 -15.99
C GLU A 415 -30.50 18.25 -16.32
N VAL A 416 -30.35 19.08 -15.29
CA VAL A 416 -29.76 20.42 -15.38
C VAL A 416 -28.48 20.47 -14.55
N GLN A 417 -27.36 20.76 -15.20
CA GLN A 417 -26.10 21.09 -14.54
C GLN A 417 -25.74 22.53 -14.95
N ASP A 418 -25.32 23.35 -13.99
CA ASP A 418 -24.93 24.75 -14.17
C ASP A 418 -25.89 25.62 -15.02
N GLY A 419 -27.19 25.38 -14.88
CA GLY A 419 -28.25 26.18 -15.50
C GLY A 419 -28.51 25.93 -16.99
N ARG A 420 -27.97 24.85 -17.57
CA ARG A 420 -28.39 24.34 -18.88
C ARG A 420 -28.93 22.91 -18.77
N VAL A 421 -30.05 22.65 -19.46
CA VAL A 421 -30.62 21.31 -19.63
C VAL A 421 -29.68 20.51 -20.55
N ILE A 422 -29.23 19.35 -20.08
CA ILE A 422 -28.25 18.50 -20.78
C ILE A 422 -28.92 17.23 -21.32
N SER A 423 -29.97 16.76 -20.65
CA SER A 423 -30.82 15.64 -21.06
C SER A 423 -32.26 15.92 -20.68
N SER A 424 -33.21 15.54 -21.54
CA SER A 424 -34.65 15.60 -21.28
C SER A 424 -35.30 14.30 -21.74
N ARG A 425 -35.98 13.60 -20.83
CA ARG A 425 -36.67 12.33 -21.08
C ARG A 425 -38.12 12.46 -20.64
N GLU A 426 -39.04 12.29 -21.59
CA GLU A 426 -40.48 12.24 -21.35
C GLU A 426 -40.91 10.78 -21.13
N GLU A 427 -41.48 10.47 -19.97
CA GLU A 427 -42.13 9.18 -19.73
C GLU A 427 -43.64 9.35 -19.57
N VAL A 428 -44.39 8.67 -20.43
CA VAL A 428 -45.86 8.74 -20.48
C VAL A 428 -46.45 7.51 -19.82
N HIS A 429 -46.89 7.67 -18.58
CA HIS A 429 -47.59 6.61 -17.86
C HIS A 429 -49.11 6.74 -18.06
N GLN A 430 -49.73 5.73 -18.68
CA GLN A 430 -51.19 5.58 -18.74
C GLN A 430 -51.64 4.62 -17.64
N THR A 431 -52.29 5.17 -16.62
CA THR A 431 -53.04 4.38 -15.63
C THR A 431 -54.53 4.48 -15.95
N PRO A 432 -55.24 3.36 -16.19
CA PRO A 432 -56.70 3.36 -16.17
C PRO A 432 -57.18 3.66 -14.73
N ARG A 433 -58.27 4.41 -14.60
CA ARG A 433 -58.90 4.74 -13.31
C ARG A 433 -60.27 4.10 -13.21
#